data_AF-A0A954KAX8-F1
#
_entry.id   AF-A0A954KAX8-F1
#
_cell.length_a   1.000
_cell.length_b   1.000
_cell.length_c   1.000
_cell.angle_alpha   90.00
_cell.angle_beta   90.00
_cell.angle_gamma   90.00
#
_symmetry.space_group_name_H-M   'P 1'
#
loop_
_entity.id
_entity.type
_entity.pdbx_description
1 polymer ?
#
loop_
_entity_poly.entity_id
_entity_poly.type
_entity_poly.pdbx_seq_one_letter_code
_entity_poly.pdbx_strand_id
1 'polypeptide(L)'
;MIRQHSHSRHSDLRRGYSLIELIIAVGASAVLMGGMASALLISNHALDVPESQSGRQLDASDAQQDLLSDLQHAVSFSERTEHAVTFQVPDRDGDGDLEKVRYAWSGTGGQPLTYEYNDSSPITLVEDVYQFDLSFLTQTITAPEVIEDEGLSSGTLLFVSGGLVVEPTFLDKLAGETSYVDIAETEEGYVSLFESWGYDVEHISPDQEDSVIQKALETADVVYVSAETISAGNALLFGTTLGVVNAMTGYVDDFGFSSTVEVETSTQLKISAAHYITSDFSTGQNAKVLQSNGSIYRLSETITSDLTDLALFGSESSLVAMEAGIDDFNGRTVAGRRVQIPWITPLQSPSALTADGQLLLQRALEWAAGADLAVGGSESELLEVSGGLSDTSGDVTTTGNGNGNGKGKNK
;
A
#
# COMPACT_ATOMS: atom_id res chain seq x y z
N MET A 1 7.96 -100.59 19.49
CA MET A 1 6.78 -99.74 19.21
C MET A 1 6.92 -99.25 17.77
N ILE A 2 6.32 -99.92 16.78
CA ILE A 2 4.91 -99.76 16.30
C ILE A 2 4.71 -98.29 15.88
N ARG A 3 4.50 -97.90 14.61
CA ARG A 3 3.53 -98.40 13.62
C ARG A 3 3.96 -98.01 12.20
N GLN A 4 4.01 -98.98 11.29
CA GLN A 4 4.09 -98.77 9.84
C GLN A 4 2.75 -98.23 9.32
N HIS A 5 2.74 -97.12 8.59
CA HIS A 5 1.64 -96.78 7.67
C HIS A 5 2.17 -96.86 6.24
N SER A 6 1.89 -98.00 5.64
CA SER A 6 1.89 -98.23 4.20
C SER A 6 0.82 -97.34 3.57
N HIS A 7 1.25 -96.41 2.71
CA HIS A 7 0.36 -95.80 1.72
C HIS A 7 0.66 -96.41 0.37
N SER A 8 -0.27 -97.29 -0.02
CA SER A 8 -0.41 -97.89 -1.33
C SER A 8 -0.40 -96.80 -2.40
N ARG A 9 0.67 -96.78 -3.20
CA ARG A 9 0.67 -96.11 -4.50
C ARG A 9 -0.32 -96.86 -5.39
N HIS A 10 -1.56 -96.39 -5.44
CA HIS A 10 -2.46 -96.73 -6.52
C HIS A 10 -1.83 -96.19 -7.81
N SER A 11 -1.40 -97.12 -8.67
CA SER A 11 -1.08 -96.83 -10.05
C SER A 11 -2.37 -96.40 -10.74
N ASP A 12 -2.62 -95.11 -10.75
CA ASP A 12 -3.71 -94.52 -11.53
C ASP A 12 -3.48 -94.88 -12.99
N LEU A 13 -4.33 -95.80 -13.46
CA LEU A 13 -4.48 -96.15 -14.86
C LEU A 13 -4.76 -94.85 -15.61
N ARG A 14 -3.76 -94.39 -16.37
CA ARG A 14 -3.89 -93.25 -17.27
C ARG A 14 -4.95 -93.58 -18.31
N ARG A 15 -6.19 -93.18 -18.04
CA ARG A 15 -7.30 -93.25 -19.00
C ARG A 15 -6.98 -92.24 -20.09
N GLY A 16 -6.63 -92.73 -21.27
CA GLY A 16 -6.53 -91.89 -22.46
C GLY A 16 -7.89 -91.30 -22.76
N TYR A 17 -7.96 -89.98 -22.88
CA TYR A 17 -9.18 -89.28 -23.25
C TYR A 17 -9.68 -89.78 -24.61
N SER A 18 -10.98 -90.03 -24.70
CA SER A 18 -11.55 -90.41 -25.99
C SER A 18 -11.47 -89.24 -26.96
N LEU A 19 -11.36 -89.53 -28.26
CA LEU A 19 -11.19 -88.50 -29.29
C LEU A 19 -12.35 -87.48 -29.28
N ILE A 20 -13.57 -87.94 -28.94
CA ILE A 20 -14.75 -87.09 -28.76
C ILE A 20 -14.61 -86.15 -27.55
N GLU A 21 -13.99 -86.61 -26.45
CA GLU A 21 -13.79 -85.85 -25.22
C GLU A 21 -12.72 -84.76 -25.40
N LEU A 22 -11.68 -85.04 -26.20
CA LEU A 22 -10.70 -84.02 -26.62
C LEU A 22 -11.37 -82.92 -27.47
N ILE A 23 -12.23 -83.30 -28.41
CA ILE A 23 -12.95 -82.33 -29.27
C ILE A 23 -13.87 -81.43 -28.42
N ILE A 24 -14.60 -82.02 -27.47
CA ILE A 24 -15.47 -81.24 -26.57
C ILE A 24 -14.63 -80.31 -25.67
N ALA A 25 -13.51 -80.78 -25.12
CA ALA A 25 -12.64 -79.96 -24.28
C ALA A 25 -11.99 -78.79 -25.03
N VAL A 26 -11.55 -79.02 -26.28
CA VAL A 26 -10.98 -77.97 -27.14
C VAL A 26 -12.07 -76.96 -27.54
N GLY A 27 -13.28 -77.42 -27.87
CA GLY A 27 -14.41 -76.54 -28.15
C GLY A 27 -14.81 -75.67 -26.96
N ALA A 28 -14.91 -76.26 -25.77
CA ALA A 28 -15.21 -75.53 -24.53
C ALA A 28 -14.12 -74.51 -24.17
N SER A 29 -12.85 -74.86 -24.36
CA SER A 29 -11.71 -73.97 -24.10
C SER A 29 -11.69 -72.77 -25.06
N ALA A 30 -12.01 -72.99 -26.34
CA ALA A 30 -12.10 -71.92 -27.33
C ALA A 30 -13.23 -70.92 -26.99
N VAL A 31 -14.39 -71.42 -26.55
CA VAL A 31 -15.50 -70.56 -26.11
C VAL A 31 -15.12 -69.75 -24.86
N LEU A 32 -14.46 -70.37 -23.88
CA LEU A 32 -13.99 -69.68 -22.68
C LEU A 32 -12.94 -68.60 -22.96
N MET A 33 -11.96 -68.90 -23.82
CA MET A 33 -10.94 -67.92 -24.22
C MET A 33 -11.56 -66.76 -25.02
N GLY A 34 -12.50 -67.06 -25.91
CA GLY A 34 -13.26 -66.03 -26.63
C GLY A 34 -14.06 -65.13 -25.67
N GLY A 35 -14.74 -65.72 -24.69
CA GLY A 35 -15.49 -64.99 -23.68
C GLY A 35 -14.61 -64.09 -22.80
N MET A 36 -13.45 -64.59 -22.34
CA MET A 36 -12.50 -63.79 -21.56
C MET A 36 -11.89 -62.64 -22.39
N ALA A 37 -11.55 -62.88 -23.66
CA ALA A 37 -11.06 -61.84 -24.54
C ALA A 37 -12.10 -60.72 -24.73
N SER A 38 -13.38 -61.07 -24.92
CA SER A 38 -14.46 -60.09 -25.00
C SER A 38 -14.67 -59.34 -23.67
N ALA A 39 -14.64 -60.03 -22.53
CA ALA A 39 -14.78 -59.38 -21.23
C ALA A 39 -13.64 -58.38 -20.94
N LEU A 40 -12.39 -58.72 -21.31
CA LEU A 40 -11.25 -57.82 -21.19
C LEU A 40 -11.37 -56.61 -22.12
N LEU A 41 -11.84 -56.80 -23.36
CA LEU A 41 -12.07 -55.68 -24.29
C LEU A 41 -13.16 -54.74 -23.77
N ILE A 42 -14.26 -55.27 -23.22
CA ILE A 42 -15.32 -54.46 -22.61
C ILE A 42 -14.77 -53.73 -21.37
N SER A 43 -13.98 -54.40 -20.53
CA SER A 43 -13.40 -53.78 -19.34
C SER A 43 -12.37 -52.70 -19.69
N ASN A 44 -11.58 -52.89 -20.75
CA ASN A 44 -10.63 -51.87 -21.21
C ASN A 44 -11.35 -50.68 -21.82
N HIS A 45 -12.42 -50.91 -22.58
CA HIS A 45 -13.23 -49.83 -23.13
C HIS A 45 -14.02 -49.07 -22.04
N ALA A 46 -14.35 -49.72 -20.92
CA ALA A 46 -14.95 -49.07 -19.76
C ALA A 46 -13.94 -48.28 -18.91
N LEU A 47 -12.63 -48.51 -19.08
CA LEU A 47 -11.55 -47.73 -18.46
C LEU A 47 -11.10 -46.58 -19.36
N ASP A 48 -11.19 -46.78 -20.68
CA ASP A 48 -11.03 -45.75 -21.70
C ASP A 48 -12.29 -44.88 -21.76
N VAL A 49 -12.68 -44.33 -20.60
CA VAL A 49 -13.72 -43.32 -20.51
C VAL A 49 -13.12 -42.07 -21.15
N PRO A 50 -13.63 -41.60 -22.30
CA PRO A 50 -13.18 -40.32 -22.87
C PRO A 50 -13.31 -39.28 -21.78
N GLU A 51 -12.19 -38.65 -21.41
CA GLU A 51 -12.03 -37.70 -20.30
C GLU A 51 -13.24 -37.64 -19.39
N SER A 52 -13.28 -38.57 -18.43
CA SER A 52 -14.37 -38.64 -17.47
C SER A 52 -14.68 -37.24 -16.95
N GLN A 53 -15.96 -36.89 -16.76
CA GLN A 53 -16.35 -35.57 -16.26
C GLN A 53 -15.53 -35.13 -15.03
N SER A 54 -15.12 -36.08 -14.20
CA SER A 54 -14.22 -35.86 -13.07
C SER A 54 -12.82 -35.36 -13.45
N GLY A 55 -12.24 -35.82 -14.55
CA GLY A 55 -10.95 -35.33 -15.07
C GLY A 55 -11.05 -33.86 -15.48
N ARG A 56 -12.03 -33.53 -16.32
CA ARG A 56 -12.26 -32.14 -16.76
C ARG A 56 -12.57 -31.19 -15.60
N GLN A 57 -13.26 -31.68 -14.56
CA GLN A 57 -13.50 -30.91 -13.35
C GLN A 57 -12.23 -30.67 -12.53
N LEU A 58 -11.30 -31.64 -12.48
CA LEU A 58 -10.00 -31.46 -11.84
C LEU A 58 -9.15 -30.45 -12.62
N ASP A 59 -9.07 -30.58 -13.95
CA ASP A 59 -8.28 -29.65 -14.78
C ASP A 59 -8.80 -28.20 -14.66
N ALA A 60 -10.12 -28.01 -14.61
CA ALA A 60 -10.73 -26.71 -14.38
C ALA A 60 -10.44 -26.15 -12.98
N SER A 61 -10.43 -27.01 -11.95
CA SER A 61 -10.11 -26.62 -10.57
C SER A 61 -8.64 -26.20 -10.44
N ASP A 62 -7.72 -26.94 -11.05
CA ASP A 62 -6.30 -26.63 -11.03
C ASP A 62 -6.04 -25.29 -11.74
N ALA A 63 -6.65 -25.08 -12.91
CA ALA A 63 -6.56 -23.81 -13.63
C ALA A 63 -7.11 -22.61 -12.84
N GLN A 64 -8.21 -22.78 -12.10
CA GLN A 64 -8.72 -21.73 -11.21
C GLN A 64 -7.76 -21.44 -10.06
N GLN A 65 -7.16 -22.47 -9.47
CA GLN A 65 -6.24 -22.31 -8.35
C GLN A 65 -4.97 -21.58 -8.78
N ASP A 66 -4.44 -21.91 -9.96
CA ASP A 66 -3.28 -21.23 -10.54
C ASP A 66 -3.59 -19.75 -10.81
N LEU A 67 -4.72 -19.46 -11.46
CA LEU A 67 -5.14 -18.08 -11.73
C LEU A 67 -5.32 -17.28 -10.43
N LEU A 68 -5.93 -17.86 -9.39
CA LEU A 68 -6.12 -17.19 -8.12
C LEU A 68 -4.79 -16.95 -7.39
N SER A 69 -3.87 -17.92 -7.44
CA SER A 69 -2.54 -17.81 -6.86
C SER A 69 -1.74 -16.67 -7.51
N ASP A 70 -1.85 -16.52 -8.83
CA ASP A 70 -1.18 -15.44 -9.56
C ASP A 70 -1.82 -14.08 -9.26
N LEU A 71 -3.16 -14.00 -9.25
CA LEU A 71 -3.88 -12.76 -8.92
C LEU A 71 -3.60 -12.28 -7.50
N GLN A 72 -3.37 -13.17 -6.53
CA GLN A 72 -3.00 -12.79 -5.16
C GLN A 72 -1.67 -12.02 -5.09
N HIS A 73 -0.80 -12.17 -6.10
CA HIS A 73 0.47 -11.48 -6.19
C HIS A 73 0.45 -10.37 -7.26
N ALA A 74 -0.70 -10.01 -7.83
CA ALA A 74 -0.77 -8.98 -8.86
C ALA A 74 -0.44 -7.60 -8.29
N VAL A 75 0.49 -6.89 -8.93
CA VAL A 75 0.94 -5.53 -8.55
C VAL A 75 0.28 -4.46 -9.44
N SER A 76 0.03 -4.77 -10.71
CA SER A 76 -0.60 -3.86 -11.67
C SER A 76 -1.39 -4.64 -12.73
N PHE A 77 -2.44 -4.03 -13.31
CA PHE A 77 -3.26 -4.63 -14.36
C PHE A 77 -3.15 -3.81 -15.65
N SER A 78 -2.88 -4.46 -16.79
CA SER A 78 -2.82 -3.82 -18.11
C SER A 78 -3.98 -4.22 -19.04
N GLU A 79 -4.65 -5.34 -18.78
CA GLU A 79 -5.84 -5.80 -19.52
C GLU A 79 -6.86 -6.37 -18.53
N ARG A 80 -8.11 -5.95 -18.67
CA ARG A 80 -9.25 -6.44 -17.88
C ARG A 80 -10.47 -6.51 -18.78
N THR A 81 -10.86 -7.72 -19.16
CA THR A 81 -12.06 -8.00 -19.95
C THR A 81 -12.76 -9.22 -19.36
N GLU A 82 -14.00 -9.48 -19.78
CA GLU A 82 -14.76 -10.65 -19.32
C GLU A 82 -14.06 -11.99 -19.59
N HIS A 83 -13.19 -12.06 -20.60
CA HIS A 83 -12.52 -13.30 -21.00
C HIS A 83 -11.00 -13.23 -21.01
N ALA A 84 -10.39 -12.14 -20.55
CA ALA A 84 -8.95 -12.02 -20.47
C ALA A 84 -8.51 -11.04 -19.37
N VAL A 85 -7.40 -11.37 -18.72
CA VAL A 85 -6.73 -10.53 -17.74
C VAL A 85 -5.23 -10.59 -17.96
N THR A 86 -4.58 -9.42 -17.99
CA THR A 86 -3.12 -9.28 -18.03
C THR A 86 -2.68 -8.40 -16.87
N PHE A 87 -1.71 -8.88 -16.10
CA PHE A 87 -1.20 -8.21 -14.91
C PHE A 87 0.29 -8.49 -14.69
N GLN A 88 0.92 -7.69 -13.83
CA GLN A 88 2.29 -7.91 -13.40
C GLN A 88 2.36 -8.55 -12.02
N VAL A 89 3.33 -9.44 -11.80
CA VAL A 89 3.66 -10.06 -10.51
C VAL A 89 5.09 -9.71 -10.11
N PRO A 90 5.47 -9.80 -8.81
CA PRO A 90 6.85 -9.64 -8.37
C PRO A 90 7.75 -10.71 -8.96
N ASP A 91 8.99 -10.32 -9.22
CA ASP A 91 10.07 -11.16 -9.73
C ASP A 91 10.13 -12.56 -9.07
N ARG A 92 9.81 -13.59 -9.84
CA ARG A 92 9.80 -15.02 -9.51
C ARG A 92 11.01 -15.76 -10.09
N ASP A 93 11.60 -15.28 -11.18
CA ASP A 93 12.73 -15.95 -11.84
C ASP A 93 14.11 -15.39 -11.43
N GLY A 94 14.11 -14.26 -10.72
CA GLY A 94 15.27 -13.64 -10.06
C GLY A 94 16.07 -12.71 -10.97
N ASP A 95 15.50 -12.22 -12.08
CA ASP A 95 16.17 -11.33 -13.02
C ASP A 95 16.08 -9.84 -12.66
N GLY A 96 15.25 -9.48 -11.69
CA GLY A 96 15.04 -8.13 -11.19
C GLY A 96 13.91 -7.35 -11.87
N ASP A 97 13.24 -7.93 -12.87
CA ASP A 97 12.11 -7.32 -13.57
C ASP A 97 10.77 -7.92 -13.08
N LEU A 98 9.69 -7.12 -13.11
CA LEU A 98 8.34 -7.65 -12.83
C LEU A 98 7.85 -8.49 -14.00
N GLU A 99 7.24 -9.64 -13.73
CA GLU A 99 6.77 -10.50 -14.81
C GLU A 99 5.35 -10.25 -15.21
N LYS A 100 5.11 -10.38 -16.50
CA LYS A 100 3.80 -10.20 -17.11
C LYS A 100 3.12 -11.55 -17.25
N VAL A 101 1.97 -11.69 -16.60
CA VAL A 101 1.13 -12.89 -16.67
C VAL A 101 -0.17 -12.55 -17.40
N ARG A 102 -0.59 -13.42 -18.31
CA ARG A 102 -1.84 -13.27 -19.05
C ARG A 102 -2.63 -14.57 -19.10
N TYR A 103 -3.89 -14.50 -18.67
CA TYR A 103 -4.90 -15.55 -18.86
C TYR A 103 -5.92 -15.07 -19.89
N ALA A 104 -6.23 -15.88 -20.89
CA ALA A 104 -7.17 -15.49 -21.94
C ALA A 104 -7.96 -16.66 -22.52
N TRP A 105 -9.24 -16.39 -22.78
CA TRP A 105 -10.16 -17.27 -23.51
C TRP A 105 -10.86 -16.46 -24.61
N SER A 106 -11.21 -17.12 -25.71
CA SER A 106 -11.75 -16.43 -26.90
C SER A 106 -13.22 -15.97 -26.76
N GLY A 107 -13.93 -16.40 -25.71
CA GLY A 107 -15.39 -16.26 -25.62
C GLY A 107 -16.18 -17.28 -26.44
N THR A 108 -15.51 -18.11 -27.26
CA THR A 108 -16.16 -19.13 -28.10
C THR A 108 -16.07 -20.50 -27.44
N GLY A 109 -17.22 -21.12 -27.20
CA GLY A 109 -17.29 -22.47 -26.62
C GLY A 109 -16.47 -23.50 -27.39
N GLY A 110 -15.74 -24.33 -26.65
CA GLY A 110 -14.83 -25.34 -27.16
C GLY A 110 -13.43 -24.84 -27.52
N GLN A 111 -13.15 -23.55 -27.36
CA GLN A 111 -11.79 -23.01 -27.47
C GLN A 111 -11.05 -23.09 -26.12
N PRO A 112 -9.71 -23.20 -26.12
CA PRO A 112 -8.94 -23.36 -24.89
C PRO A 112 -8.82 -22.05 -24.09
N LEU A 113 -8.67 -22.19 -22.77
CA LEU A 113 -8.11 -21.15 -21.90
C LEU A 113 -6.58 -21.23 -21.99
N THR A 114 -5.92 -20.11 -22.30
CA THR A 114 -4.46 -20.05 -22.43
C THR A 114 -3.81 -19.20 -21.34
N TYR A 115 -2.59 -19.60 -20.98
CA TYR A 115 -1.68 -18.91 -20.06
C TYR A 115 -0.44 -18.43 -20.83
N GLU A 116 0.01 -17.22 -20.55
CA GLU A 116 1.18 -16.61 -21.16
C GLU A 116 2.02 -15.91 -20.09
N TYR A 117 3.34 -16.13 -20.12
CA TYR A 117 4.32 -15.58 -19.16
C TYR A 117 5.42 -14.83 -19.92
N ASN A 118 5.67 -13.56 -19.58
CA ASN A 118 6.70 -12.70 -20.19
C ASN A 118 6.68 -12.67 -21.73
N ASP A 119 5.49 -12.47 -22.31
CA ASP A 119 5.26 -12.40 -23.76
C ASP A 119 5.70 -13.67 -24.54
N SER A 120 5.76 -14.82 -23.85
CA SER A 120 6.03 -16.11 -24.47
C SER A 120 4.85 -16.61 -25.31
N SER A 121 5.06 -17.72 -26.04
CA SER A 121 3.94 -18.34 -26.77
C SER A 121 2.90 -18.86 -25.77
N PRO A 122 1.60 -18.55 -25.93
CA PRO A 122 0.57 -19.01 -25.01
C PRO A 122 0.53 -20.53 -24.92
N ILE A 123 0.43 -21.04 -23.69
CA ILE A 123 0.28 -22.45 -23.36
C ILE A 123 -1.20 -22.71 -23.06
N THR A 124 -1.76 -23.81 -23.56
CA THR A 124 -3.11 -24.23 -23.22
C THR A 124 -3.15 -24.78 -21.80
N LEU A 125 -3.98 -24.17 -20.95
CA LEU A 125 -4.19 -24.58 -19.57
C LEU A 125 -5.35 -25.57 -19.45
N VAL A 126 -6.47 -25.27 -20.11
CA VAL A 126 -7.67 -26.13 -20.18
C VAL A 126 -8.19 -26.12 -21.61
N GLU A 127 -8.44 -27.31 -22.16
CA GLU A 127 -9.08 -27.49 -23.48
C GLU A 127 -10.61 -27.42 -23.37
N ASP A 128 -11.28 -27.24 -24.51
CA ASP A 128 -12.75 -27.37 -24.63
C ASP A 128 -13.56 -26.50 -23.63
N VAL A 129 -13.11 -25.26 -23.37
CA VAL A 129 -13.77 -24.37 -22.42
C VAL A 129 -15.05 -23.79 -23.02
N TYR A 130 -16.15 -23.94 -22.31
CA TYR A 130 -17.47 -23.41 -22.72
C TYR A 130 -17.85 -22.11 -22.02
N GLN A 131 -17.31 -21.86 -20.83
CA GLN A 131 -17.61 -20.67 -20.04
C GLN A 131 -16.40 -20.28 -19.21
N PHE A 132 -15.99 -19.02 -19.32
CA PHE A 132 -14.96 -18.40 -18.50
C PHE A 132 -15.29 -16.91 -18.39
N ASP A 133 -15.66 -16.47 -17.19
CA ASP A 133 -16.14 -15.12 -16.94
C ASP A 133 -15.34 -14.49 -15.80
N LEU A 134 -14.77 -13.31 -16.06
CA LEU A 134 -14.08 -12.48 -15.09
C LEU A 134 -14.93 -11.25 -14.78
N SER A 135 -15.19 -11.03 -13.50
CA SER A 135 -15.82 -9.81 -13.00
C SER A 135 -14.82 -9.00 -12.20
N PHE A 136 -14.82 -7.68 -12.42
CA PHE A 136 -13.89 -6.76 -11.76
C PHE A 136 -14.68 -5.74 -10.96
N LEU A 137 -14.33 -5.63 -9.68
CA LEU A 137 -14.69 -4.47 -8.89
C LEU A 137 -13.66 -3.38 -9.20
N THR A 138 -14.08 -2.37 -9.95
CA THR A 138 -13.21 -1.25 -10.31
C THR A 138 -13.61 -0.02 -9.53
N GLN A 139 -12.66 0.53 -8.79
CA GLN A 139 -12.77 1.88 -8.25
C GLN A 139 -11.94 2.81 -9.13
N THR A 140 -12.56 3.85 -9.67
CA THR A 140 -11.81 4.94 -10.31
C THR A 140 -11.27 5.81 -9.20
N ILE A 141 -9.98 5.65 -8.92
CA ILE A 141 -9.24 6.59 -8.10
C ILE A 141 -8.73 7.65 -9.07
N THR A 142 -9.12 8.90 -8.87
CA THR A 142 -8.48 10.02 -9.56
C THR A 142 -7.03 9.98 -9.11
N ALA A 143 -6.12 9.61 -10.02
CA ALA A 143 -4.70 9.78 -9.75
C ALA A 143 -4.52 11.25 -9.34
N PRO A 144 -3.87 11.54 -8.18
CA PRO A 144 -3.48 12.91 -7.92
C PRO A 144 -2.78 13.39 -9.18
N GLU A 145 -3.19 14.56 -9.67
CA GLU A 145 -2.62 15.13 -10.88
C GLU A 145 -1.11 14.95 -10.76
N VAL A 146 -0.51 14.23 -11.72
CA VAL A 146 0.94 14.20 -11.81
C VAL A 146 1.27 15.64 -12.15
N ILE A 147 1.50 16.44 -11.10
CA ILE A 147 2.16 17.72 -11.21
C ILE A 147 3.52 17.29 -11.73
N GLU A 148 3.67 17.31 -13.06
CA GLU A 148 4.99 17.28 -13.68
C GLU A 148 5.82 18.29 -12.90
N ASP A 149 7.00 17.83 -12.47
CA ASP A 149 7.98 18.53 -11.64
C ASP A 149 8.43 19.84 -12.30
N GLU A 150 7.51 20.79 -12.31
CA GLU A 150 7.59 22.17 -12.77
C GLU A 150 7.05 23.00 -11.59
N GLY A 151 7.66 22.85 -10.42
CA GLY A 151 7.40 23.67 -9.23
C GLY A 151 6.13 23.30 -8.47
N LEU A 152 6.27 22.41 -7.49
CA LEU A 152 5.25 22.28 -6.44
C LEU A 152 5.21 23.60 -5.63
N SER A 153 4.06 24.25 -5.76
CA SER A 153 3.58 25.45 -5.05
C SER A 153 4.20 26.79 -5.45
N SER A 154 3.59 27.47 -6.43
CA SER A 154 3.54 28.93 -6.46
C SER A 154 2.65 29.49 -5.32
N GLY A 155 2.82 28.95 -4.11
CA GLY A 155 2.07 29.34 -2.92
C GLY A 155 2.72 30.53 -2.25
N THR A 156 1.93 31.35 -1.58
CA THR A 156 2.45 32.48 -0.79
C THR A 156 2.85 31.96 0.59
N LEU A 157 4.13 32.05 0.93
CA LEU A 157 4.66 31.71 2.25
C LEU A 157 4.79 33.00 3.07
N LEU A 158 4.12 33.06 4.22
CA LEU A 158 4.31 34.14 5.17
C LEU A 158 5.50 33.84 6.07
N PHE A 159 6.60 34.57 5.87
CA PHE A 159 7.82 34.44 6.68
C PHE A 159 7.77 35.42 7.84
N VAL A 160 7.49 34.89 9.04
CA VAL A 160 7.54 35.64 10.29
C VAL A 160 8.98 35.65 10.79
N SER A 161 9.63 36.76 10.48
CA SER A 161 10.98 37.12 10.92
C SER A 161 10.95 37.80 12.28
N GLY A 162 12.11 38.15 12.85
CA GLY A 162 12.13 39.02 14.03
C GLY A 162 13.49 39.16 14.67
N GLY A 163 13.93 40.40 14.89
CA GLY A 163 15.23 40.66 15.50
C GLY A 163 15.38 39.99 16.88
N LEU A 164 16.46 39.24 17.07
CA LEU A 164 16.77 38.66 18.38
C LEU A 164 17.02 39.81 19.37
N VAL A 165 16.13 39.94 20.35
CA VAL A 165 16.33 40.86 21.47
C VAL A 165 17.46 40.30 22.32
N VAL A 166 18.63 40.91 22.20
CA VAL A 166 19.72 40.62 23.13
C VAL A 166 19.58 41.51 24.35
N GLU A 167 20.04 41.01 25.50
CA GLU A 167 20.20 41.80 26.71
C GLU A 167 20.91 43.12 26.33
N PRO A 168 20.22 44.28 26.46
CA PRO A 168 20.78 45.53 25.98
C PRO A 168 22.09 45.77 26.71
N THR A 169 23.13 46.21 25.98
CA THR A 169 24.40 46.52 26.61
C THR A 169 24.18 47.60 27.67
N PHE A 170 25.11 47.75 28.61
CA PHE A 170 25.01 48.82 29.60
C PHE A 170 24.82 50.21 28.96
N LEU A 171 25.36 50.41 27.76
CA LEU A 171 25.18 51.64 26.97
C LEU A 171 23.77 51.74 26.38
N ASP A 172 23.22 50.66 25.83
CA ASP A 172 21.84 50.62 25.30
C ASP A 172 20.81 50.86 26.40
N LYS A 173 21.03 50.27 27.58
CA LYS A 173 20.22 50.51 28.79
C LYS A 173 20.25 51.96 29.25
N LEU A 174 21.39 52.66 29.08
CA LEU A 174 21.52 54.08 29.40
C LEU A 174 20.85 54.99 28.35
N ALA A 175 20.84 54.56 27.08
CA ALA A 175 20.17 55.26 26.00
C ALA A 175 18.65 55.03 25.96
N GLY A 176 18.15 54.00 26.67
CA GLY A 176 16.78 53.54 26.54
C GLY A 176 16.52 52.86 25.20
N GLU A 177 17.57 52.39 24.53
CA GLU A 177 17.51 51.68 23.26
C GLU A 177 17.45 50.17 23.51
N THR A 178 16.60 49.49 22.76
CA THR A 178 16.57 48.02 22.71
C THR A 178 17.64 47.59 21.71
N SER A 179 18.54 46.70 22.12
CA SER A 179 19.62 46.20 21.27
C SER A 179 19.13 44.96 20.53
N TYR A 180 19.14 45.00 19.21
CA TYR A 180 18.76 43.88 18.35
C TYR A 180 20.01 43.31 17.69
N VAL A 181 20.15 41.98 17.68
CA VAL A 181 21.12 41.34 16.79
C VAL A 181 20.52 41.31 15.40
N ASP A 182 21.25 41.90 14.46
CA ASP A 182 20.94 41.80 13.05
C ASP A 182 21.11 40.35 12.60
N ILE A 183 19.98 39.72 12.30
CA ILE A 183 19.85 38.34 11.83
C ILE A 183 19.47 38.31 10.35
N ALA A 184 19.46 39.47 9.68
CA ALA A 184 18.98 39.62 8.31
C ALA A 184 19.72 38.69 7.35
N GLU A 185 21.02 38.46 7.52
CA GLU A 185 21.78 37.53 6.66
C GLU A 185 21.29 36.07 6.78
N THR A 186 20.87 35.64 7.97
CA THR A 186 20.28 34.29 8.14
C THR A 186 18.88 34.24 7.52
N GLU A 187 18.07 35.28 7.74
CA GLU A 187 16.70 35.36 7.23
C GLU A 187 16.66 35.43 5.70
N GLU A 188 17.51 36.25 5.07
CA GLU A 188 17.69 36.30 3.61
C GLU A 188 18.07 34.94 3.02
N GLY A 189 18.86 34.16 3.76
CA GLY A 189 19.19 32.80 3.38
C GLY A 189 17.94 31.90 3.32
N TYR A 190 17.08 31.95 4.33
CA TYR A 190 15.85 31.14 4.36
C TYR A 190 14.86 31.58 3.29
N VAL A 191 14.72 32.90 3.08
CA VAL A 191 13.92 33.45 1.97
C VAL A 191 14.42 32.87 0.64
N SER A 192 15.73 32.96 0.37
CA SER A 192 16.32 32.42 -0.86
C SER A 192 16.10 30.91 -0.99
N LEU A 193 16.15 30.17 0.11
CA LEU A 193 15.89 28.73 0.12
C LEU A 193 14.42 28.43 -0.22
N PHE A 194 13.47 29.14 0.37
CA PHE A 194 12.04 28.94 0.13
C PHE A 194 11.63 29.37 -1.28
N GLU A 195 12.16 30.49 -1.78
CA GLU A 195 11.99 30.90 -3.18
C GLU A 195 12.57 29.86 -4.15
N SER A 196 13.68 29.20 -3.79
CA SER A 196 14.24 28.12 -4.60
C SER A 196 13.36 26.87 -4.66
N TRP A 197 12.44 26.70 -3.71
CA TRP A 197 11.41 25.66 -3.70
C TRP A 197 10.11 26.10 -4.39
N GLY A 198 10.02 27.36 -4.85
CA GLY A 198 8.89 27.87 -5.61
C GLY A 198 7.94 28.81 -4.86
N TYR A 199 8.15 29.02 -3.55
CA TYR A 199 7.29 29.91 -2.76
C TYR A 199 7.46 31.39 -3.15
N ASP A 200 6.36 32.14 -3.15
CA ASP A 200 6.39 33.60 -3.10
C ASP A 200 6.44 34.03 -1.61
N VAL A 201 7.58 34.55 -1.17
CA VAL A 201 7.82 34.77 0.27
C VAL A 201 7.43 36.20 0.66
N GLU A 202 6.35 36.33 1.42
CA GLU A 202 5.96 37.59 2.06
C GLU A 202 6.62 37.69 3.43
N HIS A 203 7.49 38.69 3.59
CA HIS A 203 8.18 38.93 4.85
C HIS A 203 7.35 39.79 5.79
N ILE A 204 7.10 39.31 7.01
CA ILE A 204 6.45 40.08 8.06
C ILE A 204 7.34 40.23 9.28
N SER A 205 7.43 41.47 9.73
CA SER A 205 8.15 41.85 10.95
C SER A 205 7.22 41.73 12.15
N PRO A 206 7.74 41.37 13.33
CA PRO A 206 6.92 41.12 14.52
C PRO A 206 6.30 42.39 15.14
N ASP A 207 6.79 43.55 14.74
CA ASP A 207 6.34 44.87 15.18
C ASP A 207 5.24 45.47 14.28
N GLN A 208 4.81 44.75 13.24
CA GLN A 208 3.73 45.19 12.37
C GLN A 208 2.39 45.25 13.11
N GLU A 209 1.51 46.16 12.67
CA GLU A 209 0.16 46.27 13.23
C GLU A 209 -0.66 45.00 12.94
N ASP A 210 -1.51 44.58 13.88
CA ASP A 210 -2.39 43.40 13.75
C ASP A 210 -3.16 43.36 12.41
N SER A 211 -3.57 44.53 11.90
CA SER A 211 -4.29 44.62 10.62
C SER A 211 -3.44 44.25 9.40
N VAL A 212 -2.13 44.47 9.46
CA VAL A 212 -1.16 44.07 8.42
C VAL A 212 -0.96 42.56 8.48
N ILE A 213 -0.77 42.01 9.69
CA ILE A 213 -0.63 40.57 9.92
C ILE A 213 -1.87 39.82 9.44
N GLN A 214 -3.06 40.31 9.80
CA GLN A 214 -4.31 39.72 9.35
C GLN A 214 -4.43 39.69 7.82
N LYS A 215 -4.07 40.78 7.15
CA LYS A 215 -4.13 40.85 5.69
C LYS A 215 -3.14 39.89 5.03
N ALA A 216 -1.94 39.74 5.57
CA ALA A 216 -0.95 38.78 5.06
C ALA A 216 -1.43 37.32 5.24
N LEU A 217 -2.08 37.03 6.37
CA LEU A 217 -2.72 35.73 6.62
C LEU A 217 -3.91 35.44 5.69
N GLU A 218 -4.55 36.45 5.10
CA GLU A 218 -5.63 36.25 4.11
C GLU A 218 -5.10 35.81 2.75
N THR A 219 -3.82 36.06 2.44
CA THR A 219 -3.20 35.76 1.15
C THR A 219 -2.20 34.60 1.21
N ALA A 220 -1.72 34.26 2.40
CA ALA A 220 -0.76 33.17 2.60
C ALA A 220 -1.41 31.78 2.57
N ASP A 221 -0.64 30.79 2.12
CA ASP A 221 -1.01 29.37 2.16
C ASP A 221 -0.42 28.68 3.39
N VAL A 222 0.76 29.12 3.82
CA VAL A 222 1.48 28.57 4.98
C VAL A 222 2.29 29.66 5.68
N VAL A 223 2.48 29.49 6.98
CA VAL A 223 3.27 30.39 7.82
C VAL A 223 4.53 29.69 8.30
N TYR A 224 5.69 30.35 8.16
CA TYR A 224 6.95 29.94 8.77
C TYR A 224 7.34 30.92 9.87
N VAL A 225 7.51 30.43 11.10
CA VAL A 225 7.87 31.27 12.26
C VAL A 225 9.31 31.03 12.65
N SER A 226 10.15 32.02 12.38
CA SER A 226 11.59 31.90 12.51
C SER A 226 12.16 32.58 13.76
N ALA A 227 11.42 33.50 14.38
CA ALA A 227 11.86 34.27 15.52
C ALA A 227 10.69 34.69 16.43
N GLU A 228 11.02 35.17 17.63
CA GLU A 228 10.03 35.68 18.58
C GLU A 228 9.51 37.05 18.14
N THR A 229 8.19 37.16 18.12
CA THR A 229 7.45 38.40 17.99
C THR A 229 7.19 39.09 19.33
N ILE A 230 7.44 40.39 19.36
CA ILE A 230 7.36 41.24 20.56
C ILE A 230 5.96 41.85 20.79
N SER A 231 4.94 41.45 20.03
CA SER A 231 3.64 42.18 19.98
C SER A 231 2.38 41.29 19.98
N ALA A 232 1.21 41.94 19.88
CA ALA A 232 -0.14 41.35 19.92
C ALA A 232 -0.46 40.40 18.75
N GLY A 233 0.34 40.41 17.68
CA GLY A 233 0.20 39.54 16.51
C GLY A 233 0.23 38.04 16.82
N ASN A 234 0.79 37.66 17.97
CA ASN A 234 0.80 36.30 18.51
C ASN A 234 -0.59 35.66 18.55
N ALA A 235 -1.62 36.39 19.00
CA ALA A 235 -2.97 35.84 19.06
C ALA A 235 -3.53 35.48 17.67
N LEU A 236 -3.16 36.23 16.64
CA LEU A 236 -3.56 35.96 15.26
C LEU A 236 -2.83 34.73 14.69
N LEU A 237 -1.53 34.61 14.94
CA LEU A 237 -0.73 33.45 14.50
C LEU A 237 -1.18 32.15 15.19
N PHE A 238 -1.51 32.19 16.49
CA PHE A 238 -1.95 31.00 17.21
C PHE A 238 -3.36 30.56 16.79
N GLY A 239 -4.24 31.53 16.54
CA GLY A 239 -5.63 31.30 16.14
C GLY A 239 -5.86 31.07 14.65
N THR A 240 -4.82 31.15 13.80
CA THR A 240 -4.98 31.00 12.35
C THR A 240 -5.38 29.57 11.96
N THR A 241 -6.22 29.44 10.94
CA THR A 241 -6.55 28.14 10.33
C THR A 241 -5.50 27.67 9.33
N LEU A 242 -4.58 28.56 8.92
CA LEU A 242 -3.45 28.19 8.07
C LEU A 242 -2.51 27.22 8.79
N GLY A 243 -1.75 26.45 8.02
CA GLY A 243 -0.65 25.66 8.55
C GLY A 243 0.47 26.55 9.07
N VAL A 244 1.08 26.15 10.19
CA VAL A 244 2.23 26.85 10.77
C VAL A 244 3.39 25.88 10.97
N VAL A 245 4.56 26.25 10.46
CA VAL A 245 5.83 25.60 10.76
C VAL A 245 6.62 26.52 11.70
N ASN A 246 6.75 26.09 12.96
CA ASN A 246 7.45 26.82 13.99
C ASN A 246 8.89 26.32 14.13
N ALA A 247 9.84 27.24 14.07
CA ALA A 247 11.27 27.02 14.31
C ALA A 247 11.77 27.77 15.55
N MET A 248 10.89 28.56 16.19
CA MET A 248 11.21 29.34 17.36
C MET A 248 10.81 28.62 18.66
N THR A 249 11.78 28.34 19.52
CA THR A 249 11.54 27.62 20.78
C THR A 249 10.67 28.39 21.77
N GLY A 250 10.68 29.73 21.69
CA GLY A 250 9.87 30.60 22.55
C GLY A 250 8.37 30.51 22.31
N TYR A 251 7.92 29.84 21.24
CA TYR A 251 6.50 29.66 20.92
C TYR A 251 6.02 28.23 20.96
N VAL A 252 6.82 27.32 21.49
CA VAL A 252 6.45 25.91 21.59
C VAL A 252 5.21 25.74 22.48
N ASP A 253 5.12 26.51 23.56
CA ASP A 253 3.99 26.51 24.48
C ASP A 253 2.77 27.25 23.91
N ASP A 254 3.00 28.38 23.26
CA ASP A 254 1.95 29.17 22.61
C ASP A 254 1.27 28.44 21.45
N PHE A 255 2.04 27.72 20.63
CA PHE A 255 1.50 26.85 19.58
C PHE A 255 0.94 25.54 20.13
N GLY A 256 1.10 25.27 21.42
CA GLY A 256 0.45 24.15 22.09
C GLY A 256 1.17 22.81 21.91
N PHE A 257 2.49 22.78 21.65
CA PHE A 257 3.23 21.51 21.53
C PHE A 257 3.65 20.96 22.90
N SER A 258 4.29 21.80 23.72
CA SER A 258 4.71 21.46 25.09
C SER A 258 4.90 22.68 25.97
N SER A 259 4.89 22.51 27.30
CA SER A 259 5.08 23.63 28.24
C SER A 259 6.51 24.19 28.23
N THR A 260 7.50 23.40 27.81
CA THR A 260 8.87 23.89 27.62
C THR A 260 9.67 22.98 26.69
N VAL A 261 10.88 23.42 26.36
CA VAL A 261 11.85 22.65 25.57
C VAL A 261 13.21 22.61 26.26
N GLU A 262 13.98 21.57 25.97
CA GLU A 262 15.38 21.46 26.36
C GLU A 262 16.28 21.49 25.13
N VAL A 263 17.33 22.31 25.16
CA VAL A 263 18.30 22.44 24.08
C VAL A 263 19.44 21.45 24.26
N GLU A 264 19.75 20.73 23.19
CA GLU A 264 20.73 19.67 23.11
C GLU A 264 21.69 19.96 21.93
N THR A 265 22.82 19.25 21.87
CA THR A 265 23.78 19.40 20.76
C THR A 265 23.87 18.11 19.95
N SER A 266 23.55 18.19 18.66
CA SER A 266 23.59 17.04 17.75
C SER A 266 23.75 17.46 16.29
N THR A 267 23.85 16.46 15.42
CA THR A 267 23.68 16.59 13.96
C THR A 267 22.55 15.73 13.41
N GLN A 268 21.95 14.89 14.24
CA GLN A 268 21.07 13.80 13.82
C GLN A 268 19.83 13.70 14.69
N LEU A 269 18.78 13.14 14.08
CA LEU A 269 17.52 12.77 14.71
C LEU A 269 17.12 11.37 14.25
N LYS A 270 16.40 10.64 15.10
CA LYS A 270 15.91 9.32 14.77
C LYS A 270 14.46 9.40 14.31
N ILE A 271 14.17 9.04 13.07
CA ILE A 271 12.81 9.00 12.53
C ILE A 271 11.97 7.99 13.32
N SER A 272 10.81 8.40 13.82
CA SER A 272 9.95 7.58 14.70
C SER A 272 8.64 7.15 14.07
N ALA A 273 8.14 7.86 13.07
CA ALA A 273 6.85 7.56 12.45
C ALA A 273 6.90 7.70 10.93
N ALA A 274 6.07 6.91 10.24
CA ALA A 274 5.75 7.12 8.84
C ALA A 274 4.71 8.25 8.74
N HIS A 275 5.04 9.29 8.00
CA HIS A 275 4.24 10.50 7.84
C HIS A 275 4.63 11.17 6.51
N TYR A 276 3.80 12.07 5.97
CA TYR A 276 4.15 12.80 4.74
C TYR A 276 5.54 13.47 4.87
N ILE A 277 5.78 14.14 5.99
CA ILE A 277 7.03 14.84 6.31
C ILE A 277 8.25 13.90 6.31
N THR A 278 8.08 12.65 6.71
CA THR A 278 9.16 11.66 6.86
C THR A 278 9.11 10.57 5.79
N SER A 279 8.31 10.75 4.73
CA SER A 279 8.01 9.69 3.74
C SER A 279 9.23 9.19 2.97
N ASP A 280 10.22 10.07 2.76
CA ASP A 280 11.49 9.72 2.12
C ASP A 280 12.51 9.04 3.07
N PHE A 281 12.11 8.79 4.33
CA PHE A 281 12.95 8.19 5.36
C PHE A 281 12.34 6.91 5.90
N SER A 282 13.20 5.94 6.22
CA SER A 282 12.76 4.72 6.90
C SER A 282 12.56 4.96 8.40
N THR A 283 11.49 4.43 8.98
CA THR A 283 11.30 4.44 10.44
C THR A 283 12.50 3.81 11.16
N GLY A 284 13.04 4.51 12.15
CA GLY A 284 14.24 4.12 12.90
C GLY A 284 15.56 4.61 12.29
N GLN A 285 15.55 5.21 11.10
CA GLN A 285 16.71 5.84 10.47
C GLN A 285 17.21 7.03 11.30
N ASN A 286 18.53 7.18 11.40
CA ASN A 286 19.14 8.43 11.90
C ASN A 286 19.32 9.39 10.72
N ALA A 287 18.40 10.35 10.56
CA ALA A 287 18.51 11.40 9.56
C ALA A 287 19.56 12.42 10.02
N LYS A 288 20.51 12.76 9.15
CA LYS A 288 21.54 13.76 9.49
C LYS A 288 21.02 15.11 9.07
N VAL A 289 20.55 15.94 9.99
CA VAL A 289 19.87 17.21 9.73
C VAL A 289 20.80 18.44 9.71
N LEU A 290 21.93 18.39 10.40
CA LEU A 290 22.91 19.48 10.44
C LEU A 290 24.29 19.06 9.91
N GLN A 291 24.99 19.99 9.26
CA GLN A 291 26.34 19.79 8.70
C GLN A 291 27.38 19.54 9.80
N SER A 292 27.25 20.26 10.93
CA SER A 292 28.10 20.18 12.12
C SER A 292 27.25 20.21 13.39
N ASN A 293 27.82 19.80 14.53
CA ASN A 293 27.14 19.85 15.82
C ASN A 293 26.53 21.23 16.05
N GLY A 294 25.21 21.27 16.19
CA GLY A 294 24.46 22.49 16.45
C GLY A 294 23.35 22.24 17.46
N SER A 295 22.69 23.32 17.86
CA SER A 295 21.56 23.27 18.76
C SER A 295 20.37 22.61 18.08
N ILE A 296 19.92 21.50 18.66
CA ILE A 296 18.59 20.95 18.42
C ILE A 296 17.84 20.96 19.75
N TYR A 297 16.52 20.89 19.74
CA TYR A 297 15.77 20.81 21.00
C TYR A 297 14.81 19.64 21.01
N ARG A 298 14.42 19.26 22.21
CA ARG A 298 13.36 18.29 22.48
C ARG A 298 12.24 18.96 23.27
N LEU A 299 11.02 18.48 23.05
CA LEU A 299 9.89 18.84 23.89
C LEU A 299 10.09 18.24 25.28
N SER A 300 9.60 18.93 26.31
CA SER A 300 9.77 18.50 27.69
C SER A 300 8.59 18.96 28.56
N GLU A 301 8.54 18.41 29.78
CA GLU A 301 7.45 18.62 30.74
C GLU A 301 6.08 18.14 30.22
N THR A 302 5.11 19.04 30.04
CA THR A 302 3.77 18.69 29.60
C THR A 302 3.71 18.76 28.09
N ILE A 303 3.48 17.63 27.43
CA ILE A 303 3.42 17.51 25.97
C ILE A 303 1.96 17.20 25.57
N THR A 304 1.49 17.77 24.46
CA THR A 304 0.17 17.46 23.90
C THR A 304 0.04 15.97 23.59
N SER A 305 -0.99 15.30 24.08
CA SER A 305 -1.09 13.83 23.99
C SER A 305 -1.32 13.30 22.59
N ASP A 306 -1.96 14.11 21.74
CA ASP A 306 -2.43 13.69 20.41
C ASP A 306 -1.52 14.21 19.29
N LEU A 307 -0.34 14.73 19.64
CA LEU A 307 0.67 15.08 18.65
C LEU A 307 1.31 13.82 18.05
N THR A 308 1.83 13.96 16.82
CA THR A 308 2.56 12.89 16.14
C THR A 308 4.06 13.12 16.26
N ASP A 309 4.76 12.17 16.88
CA ASP A 309 6.22 12.15 16.98
C ASP A 309 6.86 11.68 15.68
N LEU A 310 7.40 12.62 14.90
CA LEU A 310 7.99 12.34 13.59
C LEU A 310 9.47 11.97 13.69
N ALA A 311 10.22 12.64 14.57
CA ALA A 311 11.58 12.28 14.89
C ALA A 311 11.95 12.59 16.34
N LEU A 312 12.84 11.75 16.88
CA LEU A 312 13.28 11.78 18.27
C LEU A 312 14.73 12.25 18.38
N PHE A 313 15.02 12.97 19.46
CA PHE A 313 16.37 13.09 20.00
C PHE A 313 16.52 12.11 21.17
N GLY A 314 17.29 11.06 20.98
CA GLY A 314 17.35 9.95 21.93
C GLY A 314 16.00 9.23 21.99
N SER A 315 15.27 9.40 23.10
CA SER A 315 13.91 8.89 23.32
C SER A 315 12.82 9.96 23.31
N GLU A 316 13.19 11.23 23.19
CA GLU A 316 12.28 12.35 23.38
C GLU A 316 11.89 13.00 22.04
N SER A 317 10.67 13.51 21.97
CA SER A 317 10.09 14.20 20.81
C SER A 317 10.89 15.44 20.43
N SER A 318 11.23 15.59 19.14
CA SER A 318 12.04 16.72 18.65
C SER A 318 11.47 17.33 17.38
N LEU A 319 11.10 16.52 16.39
CA LEU A 319 10.26 16.92 15.25
C LEU A 319 8.87 16.37 15.47
N VAL A 320 7.87 17.24 15.56
CA VAL A 320 6.48 16.84 15.80
C VAL A 320 5.51 17.55 14.86
N ALA A 321 4.36 16.92 14.63
CA ALA A 321 3.24 17.51 13.91
C ALA A 321 1.93 17.38 14.70
N MET A 322 1.04 18.34 14.52
CA MET A 322 -0.30 18.37 15.08
C MET A 322 -1.32 18.65 13.98
N GLU A 323 -2.35 17.83 13.91
CA GLU A 323 -3.48 18.02 13.00
C GLU A 323 -4.39 19.15 13.49
N ALA A 324 -5.14 19.75 12.55
CA ALA A 324 -6.18 20.70 12.91
C ALA A 324 -7.31 19.99 13.68
N GLY A 325 -7.85 20.65 14.70
CA GLY A 325 -8.99 20.16 15.48
C GLY A 325 -8.64 19.29 16.69
N ILE A 326 -7.36 18.99 16.93
CA ILE A 326 -6.93 18.34 18.19
C ILE A 326 -6.86 19.37 19.33
N ASP A 327 -6.95 18.91 20.57
CA ASP A 327 -6.75 19.77 21.75
C ASP A 327 -5.26 19.79 22.15
N ASP A 328 -4.72 20.99 22.36
CA ASP A 328 -3.35 21.17 22.87
C ASP A 328 -3.23 20.84 24.38
N PHE A 329 -2.02 20.90 24.94
CA PHE A 329 -1.78 20.61 26.36
C PHE A 329 -2.46 21.62 27.32
N ASN A 330 -2.93 22.76 26.81
CA ASN A 330 -3.71 23.75 27.55
C ASN A 330 -5.24 23.54 27.39
N GLY A 331 -5.67 22.52 26.65
CA GLY A 331 -7.08 22.21 26.35
C GLY A 331 -7.72 23.15 25.33
N ARG A 332 -6.93 23.78 24.47
CA ARG A 332 -7.40 24.62 23.35
C ARG A 332 -7.39 23.80 22.06
N THR A 333 -8.44 23.91 21.28
CA THR A 333 -8.49 23.27 19.96
C THR A 333 -7.58 24.01 18.98
N VAL A 334 -6.65 23.29 18.36
CA VAL A 334 -5.70 23.82 17.37
C VAL A 334 -6.46 24.12 16.07
N ALA A 335 -6.45 25.37 15.62
CA ALA A 335 -7.27 25.83 14.49
C ALA A 335 -6.78 25.36 13.11
N GLY A 336 -5.48 25.09 12.97
CA GLY A 336 -4.85 24.64 11.72
C GLY A 336 -3.70 23.69 12.02
N ARG A 337 -3.08 23.11 10.98
CA ARG A 337 -1.93 22.22 11.19
C ARG A 337 -0.75 22.94 11.80
N ARG A 338 0.02 22.25 12.64
CA ARG A 338 1.22 22.79 13.27
C ARG A 338 2.38 21.80 13.15
N VAL A 339 3.57 22.29 12.81
CA VAL A 339 4.82 21.52 12.83
C VAL A 339 5.84 22.26 13.67
N GLN A 340 6.55 21.54 14.53
CA GLN A 340 7.66 22.08 15.32
C GLN A 340 8.96 21.48 14.80
N ILE A 341 9.85 22.30 14.21
CA ILE A 341 11.10 21.81 13.58
C ILE A 341 12.30 21.89 14.53
N PRO A 342 13.12 20.84 14.65
CA PRO A 342 13.98 20.58 15.80
C PRO A 342 15.21 21.49 15.95
N TRP A 343 15.51 22.35 14.97
CA TRP A 343 16.62 23.30 15.01
C TRP A 343 16.13 24.72 15.27
N ILE A 344 17.02 25.55 15.83
CA ILE A 344 16.68 26.92 16.21
C ILE A 344 17.02 27.87 15.07
N THR A 345 16.02 28.55 14.53
CA THR A 345 16.22 29.78 13.76
C THR A 345 16.05 31.00 14.65
N PRO A 346 16.62 32.15 14.29
CA PRO A 346 17.52 32.44 13.17
C PRO A 346 19.00 32.13 13.48
N LEU A 347 19.29 31.40 14.55
CA LEU A 347 20.67 31.12 14.99
C LEU A 347 21.43 30.15 14.06
N GLN A 348 20.71 29.46 13.17
CA GLN A 348 21.30 28.57 12.17
C GLN A 348 20.93 29.06 10.77
N SER A 349 21.95 29.39 9.97
CA SER A 349 21.77 29.63 8.54
C SER A 349 21.20 28.38 7.85
N PRO A 350 20.39 28.50 6.79
CA PRO A 350 19.96 27.34 5.99
C PRO A 350 21.12 26.53 5.42
N SER A 351 22.32 27.14 5.30
CA SER A 351 23.55 26.44 4.91
C SER A 351 24.07 25.46 5.97
N ALA A 352 23.64 25.59 7.22
CA ALA A 352 23.93 24.65 8.30
C ALA A 352 23.09 23.37 8.19
N LEU A 353 21.98 23.39 7.44
CA LEU A 353 21.18 22.20 7.16
C LEU A 353 21.89 21.32 6.12
N THR A 354 21.70 20.01 6.25
CA THR A 354 22.02 19.03 5.20
C THR A 354 20.88 18.95 4.18
N ALA A 355 21.04 18.12 3.14
CA ALA A 355 19.95 17.76 2.24
C ALA A 355 18.76 17.15 3.00
N ASP A 356 19.00 16.23 3.95
CA ASP A 356 17.92 15.65 4.79
C ASP A 356 17.20 16.72 5.62
N GLY A 357 17.94 17.67 6.21
CA GLY A 357 17.36 18.75 7.00
C GLY A 357 16.52 19.71 6.16
N GLN A 358 17.01 20.06 4.97
CA GLN A 358 16.27 20.87 3.98
C GLN A 358 15.02 20.13 3.48
N LEU A 359 15.12 18.83 3.21
CA LEU A 359 13.98 18.02 2.79
C LEU A 359 12.90 17.95 3.88
N LEU A 360 13.27 17.67 5.14
CA LEU A 360 12.31 17.68 6.25
C LEU A 360 11.63 19.04 6.42
N LEU A 361 12.36 20.14 6.24
CA LEU A 361 11.81 21.50 6.28
C LEU A 361 10.82 21.74 5.14
N GLN A 362 11.21 21.39 3.91
CA GLN A 362 10.36 21.54 2.74
C GLN A 362 9.06 20.74 2.91
N ARG A 363 9.15 19.46 3.28
CA ARG A 363 7.96 18.62 3.50
C ARG A 363 7.09 19.12 4.66
N ALA A 364 7.69 19.72 5.69
CA ALA A 364 6.93 20.34 6.78
C ALA A 364 6.07 21.52 6.28
N LEU A 365 6.62 22.38 5.42
CA LEU A 365 5.89 23.49 4.80
C LEU A 365 4.79 22.96 3.87
N GLU A 366 5.11 21.99 3.02
CA GLU A 366 4.13 21.35 2.11
C GLU A 366 2.97 20.71 2.89
N TRP A 367 3.25 19.94 3.94
CA TRP A 367 2.22 19.30 4.76
C TRP A 367 1.36 20.32 5.51
N ALA A 368 1.99 21.35 6.09
CA ALA A 368 1.29 22.43 6.75
C ALA A 368 0.37 23.19 5.76
N ALA A 369 0.81 23.37 4.50
CA ALA A 369 0.01 23.94 3.42
C ALA A 369 -1.11 23.02 2.90
N GLY A 370 -1.17 21.75 3.33
CA GLY A 370 -2.22 20.81 2.93
C GLY A 370 -1.86 19.90 1.75
N ALA A 371 -0.58 19.73 1.41
CA ALA A 371 -0.16 18.95 0.24
C ALA A 371 -0.55 17.45 0.31
N ASP A 372 -0.54 16.83 1.49
CA ASP A 372 -1.04 15.46 1.69
C ASP A 372 -2.56 15.34 1.48
N LEU A 373 -3.33 16.40 1.77
CA LEU A 373 -4.77 16.47 1.48
C LEU A 373 -5.05 16.69 -0.01
N ALA A 374 -4.13 17.36 -0.72
CA ALA A 374 -4.17 17.41 -2.17
C ALA A 374 -3.90 16.04 -2.81
N VAL A 375 -3.27 15.12 -2.07
CA VAL A 375 -2.87 13.78 -2.54
C VAL A 375 -3.77 12.65 -2.00
N GLY A 376 -4.60 12.87 -0.97
CA GLY A 376 -5.22 11.79 -0.21
C GLY A 376 -6.71 11.93 0.12
N GLY A 377 -7.57 11.38 -0.74
CA GLY A 377 -8.78 10.69 -0.29
C GLY A 377 -8.51 9.19 -0.31
N SER A 378 -8.03 8.60 0.79
CA SER A 378 -7.82 7.15 0.89
C SER A 378 -8.44 6.57 2.17
N GLU A 379 -9.56 5.88 2.03
CA GLU A 379 -9.87 4.72 2.87
C GLU A 379 -9.34 3.48 2.14
N SER A 380 -8.66 2.59 2.88
CA SER A 380 -8.18 1.32 2.36
C SER A 380 -9.36 0.34 2.21
N GLU A 381 -9.56 -0.24 1.01
CA GLU A 381 -10.60 -1.25 0.81
C GLU A 381 -10.01 -2.65 0.55
N LEU A 382 -10.66 -3.63 1.19
CA LEU A 382 -10.36 -5.06 1.21
C LEU A 382 -10.83 -5.73 -0.10
N LEU A 383 -9.96 -6.50 -0.75
CA LEU A 383 -10.30 -7.30 -1.93
C LEU A 383 -10.95 -8.64 -1.51
N GLU A 384 -12.20 -8.88 -1.90
CA GLU A 384 -12.84 -10.21 -1.86
C GLU A 384 -13.06 -10.72 -3.29
N VAL A 385 -12.43 -11.85 -3.65
CA VAL A 385 -12.61 -12.53 -4.93
C VAL A 385 -13.48 -13.77 -4.70
N SER A 386 -14.65 -13.83 -5.33
CA SER A 386 -15.47 -15.04 -5.38
C SER A 386 -15.68 -15.47 -6.84
N GLY A 387 -15.17 -16.65 -7.20
CA GLY A 387 -15.35 -17.26 -8.52
C GLY A 387 -16.13 -18.56 -8.40
N GLY A 388 -17.23 -18.71 -9.14
CA GLY A 388 -17.99 -19.95 -9.26
C GLY A 388 -18.06 -20.40 -10.71
N LEU A 389 -17.57 -21.60 -11.02
CA LEU A 389 -17.79 -22.25 -12.31
C LEU A 389 -19.08 -23.06 -12.26
N SER A 390 -19.99 -22.79 -13.21
CA SER A 390 -21.27 -23.49 -13.35
C SER A 390 -21.22 -24.40 -14.57
N ASP A 391 -21.26 -25.72 -14.36
CA ASP A 391 -21.44 -26.71 -15.41
C ASP A 391 -22.88 -26.62 -15.96
N THR A 392 -23.04 -26.04 -17.15
CA THR A 392 -24.28 -26.14 -17.93
C THR A 392 -24.12 -27.11 -19.08
N SER A 393 -23.67 -28.33 -18.80
CA SER A 393 -23.90 -29.47 -19.67
C SER A 393 -25.40 -29.80 -19.71
N GLY A 394 -26.09 -29.28 -20.73
CA GLY A 394 -27.46 -29.62 -21.02
C GLY A 394 -27.60 -31.10 -21.40
N ASP A 395 -28.10 -31.91 -20.45
CA ASP A 395 -28.55 -33.27 -20.74
C ASP A 395 -29.92 -33.22 -21.45
N VAL A 396 -29.86 -33.13 -22.79
CA VAL A 396 -30.97 -33.45 -23.68
C VAL A 396 -30.98 -34.97 -23.86
N THR A 397 -31.76 -35.68 -23.04
CA THR A 397 -32.81 -36.65 -23.45
C THR A 397 -33.22 -37.56 -22.28
N THR A 398 -34.50 -37.55 -21.91
CA THR A 398 -35.27 -38.80 -21.84
C THR A 398 -36.76 -38.52 -21.98
N THR A 399 -37.34 -39.15 -22.99
CA THR A 399 -38.77 -39.31 -23.24
C THR A 399 -39.47 -40.01 -22.07
N GLY A 400 -40.51 -39.37 -21.53
CA GLY A 400 -41.39 -39.95 -20.50
C GLY A 400 -42.85 -39.62 -20.79
N ASN A 401 -43.49 -40.47 -21.57
CA ASN A 401 -44.93 -40.50 -21.85
C ASN A 401 -45.73 -40.63 -20.54
N GLY A 402 -46.60 -39.67 -20.24
CA GLY A 402 -47.41 -39.62 -19.02
C GLY A 402 -48.79 -39.01 -19.26
N ASN A 403 -49.68 -39.82 -19.85
CA ASN A 403 -51.11 -39.61 -19.97
C ASN A 403 -51.75 -39.24 -18.60
N GLY A 404 -52.46 -38.12 -18.53
CA GLY A 404 -53.03 -37.60 -17.27
C GLY A 404 -54.20 -36.64 -17.50
N ASN A 405 -55.30 -37.19 -18.01
CA ASN A 405 -56.63 -36.61 -18.08
C ASN A 405 -57.09 -36.02 -16.72
N GLY A 406 -57.50 -34.75 -16.68
CA GLY A 406 -57.94 -34.10 -15.44
C GLY A 406 -58.71 -32.80 -15.64
N LYS A 407 -59.98 -32.91 -16.05
CA LYS A 407 -60.99 -31.85 -16.02
C LYS A 407 -61.15 -31.20 -14.62
N GLY A 408 -61.37 -29.89 -14.58
CA GLY A 408 -62.05 -29.20 -13.47
C GLY A 408 -61.82 -27.68 -13.52
N LYS A 409 -62.65 -26.92 -14.25
CA LYS A 409 -63.80 -26.12 -13.74
C LYS A 409 -63.47 -25.11 -12.63
N ASN A 410 -63.67 -23.84 -12.99
CA ASN A 410 -64.28 -22.73 -12.23
C ASN A 410 -63.77 -22.43 -10.81
N LYS A 411 -63.19 -21.25 -10.62
CA LYS A 411 -63.92 -20.02 -10.23
C LYS A 411 -63.06 -18.79 -10.47
#